data_AF-A0A7L8ABL5-F1
#
_entry.id   AF-A0A7L8ABL5-F1
#
_cell.length_a   1.000
_cell.length_b   1.000
_cell.length_c   1.000
_cell.angle_alpha   90.00
_cell.angle_beta   90.00
_cell.angle_gamma   90.00
#
_symmetry.space_group_name_H-M   'P 1'
#
loop_
_entity.id
_entity.type
_entity.pdbx_description
1 polymer ?
#
loop_
_entity_poly.entity_id
_entity_poly.type
_entity_poly.pdbx_seq_one_letter_code
_entity_poly.pdbx_strand_id
1 'polypeptide(L)'
;MKKFYYTLLLAFLTSISFAQGISVQGIARDNASSAITDTNLTFTFSIVKEDNTVLYAETQGIKTDNFGVFSHIVSSGNPIENTFNDVNFATKNMKLKVSVVYNGNTIEVYDQPFQYTPYAHYAANGVPTGSIMPYTGDTAPSGWVLCDGRDLTAINGSTALIAIVGNNAPDLQGTFLRGTGTSAVNGKAGPALNDTQGDDNKEHAHYLNLNTNTTGNHNHTSYDYYKVTQAVAISGGPATWYLSNSNGHDNQARGTSSNGNHNHNVAGNTYNTGTESRPVNYGVNYIIKL
;
A
#
# COMPACT_ATOMS: atom_id res chain seq x y z
N MET A 1 -60.92 -30.64 2.48
CA MET A 1 -60.31 -30.03 3.68
C MET A 1 -58.80 -30.06 3.53
N LYS A 2 -58.15 -28.95 3.16
CA LYS A 2 -56.68 -28.82 3.21
C LYS A 2 -56.38 -27.53 3.96
N LYS A 3 -55.83 -27.65 5.17
CA LYS A 3 -55.53 -26.53 6.07
C LYS A 3 -54.14 -25.99 5.69
N PHE A 4 -54.08 -24.75 5.22
CA PHE A 4 -52.83 -24.02 5.06
C PHE A 4 -52.47 -23.38 6.40
N TYR A 5 -51.31 -23.75 6.94
CA TYR A 5 -50.73 -23.11 8.12
C TYR A 5 -49.79 -22.00 7.64
N TYR A 6 -50.11 -20.74 7.94
CA TYR A 6 -49.22 -19.61 7.71
C TYR A 6 -48.34 -19.43 8.95
N THR A 7 -47.05 -19.75 8.82
CA THR A 7 -46.04 -19.50 9.85
C THR A 7 -45.55 -18.06 9.73
N LEU A 8 -45.82 -17.23 10.74
CA LEU A 8 -45.34 -15.86 10.86
C LEU A 8 -43.85 -15.88 11.29
N LEU A 9 -42.94 -15.53 10.38
CA LEU A 9 -41.52 -15.38 10.69
C LEU A 9 -41.26 -13.96 11.22
N LEU A 10 -41.10 -13.81 12.53
CA LEU A 10 -40.76 -12.53 13.17
C LEU A 10 -39.23 -12.37 13.16
N ALA A 11 -38.70 -11.57 12.22
CA ALA A 11 -37.29 -11.21 12.17
C ALA A 11 -37.00 -10.11 13.19
N PHE A 12 -36.36 -10.46 14.31
CA PHE A 12 -35.78 -9.50 15.25
C PHE A 12 -34.45 -9.00 14.66
N LEU A 13 -34.48 -7.92 13.88
CA LEU A 13 -33.28 -7.13 13.59
C LEU A 13 -32.98 -6.28 14.83
N THR A 14 -32.04 -6.71 15.66
CA THR A 14 -31.47 -5.83 16.69
C THR A 14 -30.47 -4.90 16.02
N SER A 15 -30.93 -3.71 15.61
CA SER A 15 -30.03 -2.59 15.29
C SER A 15 -29.43 -2.08 16.61
N ILE A 16 -28.16 -2.37 16.84
CA ILE A 16 -27.39 -1.72 17.92
C ILE A 16 -27.11 -0.29 17.43
N SER A 17 -28.02 0.64 17.72
CA SER A 17 -27.75 2.07 17.56
C SER A 17 -26.93 2.53 18.76
N PHE A 18 -25.62 2.68 18.57
CA PHE A 18 -24.80 3.47 19.48
C PHE A 18 -25.30 4.91 19.38
N ALA A 19 -26.05 5.38 20.38
CA ALA A 19 -26.42 6.79 20.45
C ALA A 19 -25.16 7.60 20.77
N GLN A 20 -24.53 8.16 19.74
CA GLN A 20 -23.54 9.20 19.88
C GLN A 20 -24.29 10.52 20.10
N GLY A 21 -24.04 11.19 21.22
CA GLY A 21 -24.72 12.42 21.57
C GLY A 21 -23.98 13.19 22.65
N ILE A 22 -24.43 14.41 22.91
CA ILE A 22 -23.85 15.27 23.93
C ILE A 22 -24.76 15.25 25.15
N SER A 23 -24.29 14.70 26.26
CA SER A 23 -25.02 14.75 27.53
C SER A 23 -25.00 16.16 28.09
N VAL A 24 -26.17 16.72 28.35
CA VAL A 24 -26.36 18.07 28.90
C VAL A 24 -27.21 17.95 30.16
N GLN A 25 -26.75 18.56 31.24
CA GLN A 25 -27.50 18.71 32.48
C GLN A 25 -27.45 20.17 32.91
N GLY A 26 -28.58 20.71 33.35
CA GLY A 26 -28.69 22.10 33.76
C GLY A 26 -29.86 22.33 34.70
N ILE A 27 -30.04 23.58 35.14
CA ILE A 27 -31.19 24.01 35.95
C ILE A 27 -31.99 24.99 35.10
N ALA A 28 -33.26 24.70 34.86
CA ALA A 28 -34.16 25.62 34.20
C ALA A 28 -34.51 26.78 35.13
N ARG A 29 -34.28 28.01 34.68
CA ARG A 29 -34.58 29.23 35.42
C ARG A 29 -35.53 30.13 34.64
N ASP A 30 -36.39 30.84 35.34
CA ASP A 30 -37.24 31.88 34.76
C ASP A 30 -36.48 33.20 34.56
N ASN A 31 -37.18 34.22 34.05
CA ASN A 31 -36.59 35.54 33.79
C ASN A 31 -36.21 36.30 35.08
N ALA A 32 -36.66 35.84 36.25
CA ALA A 32 -36.26 36.33 37.57
C ALA A 32 -35.15 35.47 38.19
N SER A 33 -34.53 34.57 37.42
CA SER A 33 -33.50 33.61 37.85
C SER A 33 -33.97 32.57 38.88
N SER A 34 -35.27 32.42 39.09
CA SER A 34 -35.84 31.41 39.97
C SER A 34 -35.95 30.07 39.26
N ALA A 35 -35.70 28.96 39.98
CA ALA A 35 -35.77 27.63 39.39
C ALA A 35 -37.22 27.28 39.02
N ILE A 36 -37.42 26.72 37.82
CA ILE A 36 -38.72 26.22 37.37
C ILE A 36 -38.80 24.74 37.75
N THR A 37 -39.43 24.44 38.89
CA THR A 37 -39.42 23.09 39.50
C THR A 37 -40.64 22.27 39.10
N ASP A 38 -40.50 20.94 39.10
CA ASP A 38 -41.57 19.94 38.91
C ASP A 38 -42.51 20.17 37.71
N THR A 39 -42.02 20.84 36.67
CA THR A 39 -42.83 21.30 35.53
C THR A 39 -42.40 20.59 34.25
N ASN A 40 -43.37 20.13 33.45
CA ASN A 40 -43.11 19.66 32.09
C ASN A 40 -42.84 20.86 31.19
N LEU A 41 -41.62 20.96 30.69
CA LEU A 41 -41.19 22.05 29.82
C LEU A 41 -40.75 21.48 28.46
N THR A 42 -40.95 22.28 27.41
CA THR A 42 -40.39 21.97 26.09
C THR A 42 -39.07 22.70 25.96
N PHE A 43 -37.98 21.94 25.90
CA PHE A 43 -36.64 22.44 25.67
C PHE A 43 -36.31 22.39 24.19
N THR A 44 -35.59 23.41 23.73
CA THR A 44 -34.96 23.45 22.41
C THR A 44 -33.45 23.49 22.61
N PHE A 45 -32.76 22.48 22.08
CA PHE A 45 -31.31 22.38 22.07
C PHE A 45 -30.81 22.74 20.67
N SER A 46 -29.87 23.68 20.58
CA SER A 46 -29.33 24.14 19.30
C SER A 46 -27.81 24.18 19.34
N ILE A 47 -27.19 23.56 18.35
CA ILE A 47 -25.76 23.67 18.08
C ILE A 47 -25.58 24.75 17.03
N VAL A 48 -24.82 25.78 17.36
CA VAL A 48 -24.65 26.96 16.51
C VAL A 48 -23.17 27.27 16.28
N LYS A 49 -22.88 27.97 15.18
CA LYS A 49 -21.58 28.60 14.95
C LYS A 49 -21.42 29.86 15.82
N GLU A 50 -20.23 30.45 15.79
CA GLU A 50 -19.92 31.72 16.47
C GLU A 50 -20.86 32.88 16.06
N ASP A 51 -21.30 32.89 14.81
CA ASP A 51 -22.25 33.88 14.25
C ASP A 51 -23.74 33.57 14.55
N ASN A 52 -24.01 32.53 15.36
CA ASN A 52 -25.34 31.98 15.67
C ASN A 52 -26.06 31.28 14.49
N THR A 53 -25.38 30.97 13.39
CA THR A 53 -25.93 30.07 12.37
C THR A 53 -26.21 28.69 12.99
N VAL A 54 -27.44 28.20 12.88
CA VAL A 54 -27.84 26.90 13.42
C VAL A 54 -27.30 25.78 12.53
N LEU A 55 -26.51 24.89 13.13
CA LEU A 55 -26.00 23.69 12.48
C LEU A 55 -26.91 22.49 12.76
N TYR A 56 -27.52 22.44 13.93
CA TYR A 56 -28.47 21.42 14.33
C TYR A 56 -29.37 21.95 15.43
N ALA A 57 -30.65 21.60 15.41
CA ALA A 57 -31.53 21.84 16.54
C ALA A 57 -32.55 20.71 16.73
N GLU A 58 -32.90 20.44 17.98
CA GLU A 58 -33.93 19.49 18.37
C GLU A 58 -34.78 20.01 19.54
N THR A 59 -35.97 19.44 19.68
CA THR A 59 -36.87 19.73 20.80
C THR A 59 -37.17 18.49 21.61
N GLN A 60 -37.32 18.66 22.92
CA GLN A 60 -37.67 17.58 23.82
C GLN A 60 -38.53 18.08 24.99
N GLY A 61 -39.61 17.35 25.27
CA GLY A 61 -40.38 17.53 26.50
C GLY A 61 -39.66 16.87 27.68
N ILE A 62 -39.33 17.64 28.71
CA ILE A 62 -38.62 17.17 29.90
C ILE A 62 -39.33 17.72 31.14
N LYS A 63 -39.56 16.86 32.13
CA LYS A 63 -40.01 17.28 33.46
C LYS A 63 -38.81 17.68 34.29
N THR A 64 -38.79 18.91 34.80
CA THR A 64 -37.78 19.31 35.78
C THR A 64 -38.02 18.65 37.14
N ASP A 65 -36.97 18.48 37.94
CA ASP A 65 -37.10 17.98 39.31
C ASP A 65 -37.48 19.10 40.32
N ASN A 66 -37.51 18.76 41.61
CA ASN A 66 -37.80 19.70 42.70
C ASN A 66 -36.74 20.82 42.87
N PHE A 67 -35.62 20.77 42.14
CA PHE A 67 -34.59 21.81 42.10
C PHE A 67 -34.51 22.51 40.73
N GLY A 68 -35.38 22.14 39.78
CA GLY A 68 -35.39 22.69 38.43
C GLY A 68 -34.40 22.00 37.49
N VAL A 69 -33.77 20.90 37.90
CA VAL A 69 -32.75 20.19 37.12
C VAL A 69 -33.41 19.46 35.95
N PHE A 70 -32.76 19.51 34.79
CA PHE A 70 -33.07 18.70 33.61
C PHE A 70 -31.80 17.99 33.12
N SER A 71 -31.97 16.84 32.48
CA SER A 71 -30.91 16.08 31.82
C SER A 71 -31.40 15.60 30.46
N HIS A 72 -30.56 15.70 29.43
CA HIS A 72 -30.89 15.29 28.07
C HIS A 72 -29.63 14.88 27.30
N ILE A 73 -29.79 14.01 26.31
CA ILE A 73 -28.73 13.67 25.36
C ILE A 73 -29.09 14.32 24.03
N VAL A 74 -28.32 15.36 23.67
CA VAL A 74 -28.47 16.04 22.38
C VAL A 74 -28.15 15.04 21.27
N SER A 75 -29.16 14.74 20.42
CA SER A 75 -29.23 13.71 19.35
C SER A 75 -30.43 12.77 19.51
N SER A 76 -31.04 12.73 20.71
CA SER A 76 -32.14 11.81 21.03
C SER A 76 -33.52 12.48 21.10
N GLY A 77 -33.58 13.80 20.90
CA GLY A 77 -34.83 14.55 20.85
C GLY A 77 -35.51 14.47 19.47
N ASN A 78 -36.42 15.40 19.22
CA ASN A 78 -37.11 15.54 17.95
C ASN A 78 -36.39 16.62 17.11
N PRO A 79 -35.64 16.25 16.05
CA PRO A 79 -34.94 17.22 15.22
C PRO A 79 -35.92 18.21 14.60
N ILE A 80 -35.58 19.49 14.69
CA ILE A 80 -36.33 20.59 14.05
C ILE A 80 -35.50 21.28 12.96
N GLU A 81 -34.17 21.10 12.97
CA GLU A 81 -33.26 21.65 11.99
C GLU A 81 -32.03 20.74 11.79
N ASN A 82 -31.77 20.33 10.55
CA ASN A 82 -30.67 19.46 10.12
C ASN A 82 -30.58 18.12 10.88
N THR A 83 -29.53 17.34 10.61
CA THR A 83 -29.26 16.05 11.26
C THR A 83 -28.02 16.15 12.15
N PHE A 84 -28.07 15.60 13.36
CA PHE A 84 -26.94 15.65 14.30
C PHE A 84 -25.64 15.07 13.73
N ASN A 85 -25.73 13.96 12.99
CA ASN A 85 -24.57 13.29 12.40
C ASN A 85 -23.87 14.08 11.30
N ASP A 86 -24.54 15.10 10.72
CA ASP A 86 -23.97 15.95 9.67
C ASP A 86 -23.21 17.15 10.26
N VAL A 87 -23.25 17.33 11.59
CA VAL A 87 -22.57 18.44 12.27
C VAL A 87 -21.05 18.21 12.24
N ASN A 88 -20.35 19.11 11.55
CA ASN A 88 -18.89 19.11 11.53
C ASN A 88 -18.31 19.74 12.81
N PHE A 89 -18.04 18.91 13.82
CA PHE A 89 -17.41 19.30 15.10
C PHE A 89 -15.94 19.77 14.98
N ALA A 90 -15.33 19.74 13.79
CA ALA A 90 -14.05 20.40 13.54
C ALA A 90 -14.19 21.93 13.34
N THR A 91 -15.42 22.44 13.21
CA THR A 91 -15.68 23.88 13.10
C THR A 91 -15.28 24.59 14.39
N LYS A 92 -14.53 25.69 14.28
CA LYS A 92 -14.05 26.45 15.44
C LYS A 92 -15.18 27.23 16.12
N ASN A 93 -15.05 27.44 17.43
CA ASN A 93 -15.89 28.32 18.25
C ASN A 93 -17.40 28.01 18.19
N MET A 94 -17.78 26.75 18.02
CA MET A 94 -19.17 26.32 18.11
C MET A 94 -19.72 26.48 19.53
N LYS A 95 -21.03 26.71 19.64
CA LYS A 95 -21.74 26.88 20.91
C LYS A 95 -22.93 25.93 21.02
N LEU A 96 -23.27 25.55 22.24
CA LEU A 96 -24.55 24.96 22.57
C LEU A 96 -25.45 26.04 23.16
N LYS A 97 -26.66 26.14 22.61
CA LYS A 97 -27.74 26.96 23.13
C LYS A 97 -28.88 26.07 23.61
N VAL A 98 -29.43 26.37 24.78
CA VAL A 98 -30.61 25.70 25.31
C VAL A 98 -31.62 26.77 25.69
N SER A 99 -32.82 26.63 25.15
CA SER A 99 -33.95 27.49 25.48
C SER A 99 -35.15 26.67 25.90
N VAL A 100 -36.05 27.28 26.67
CA VAL A 100 -37.23 26.63 27.22
C VAL A 100 -38.45 27.53 27.07
N VAL A 101 -39.60 26.95 26.75
CA VAL A 101 -40.86 27.69 26.71
C VAL A 101 -41.55 27.56 28.07
N TYR A 102 -41.70 28.68 28.78
CA TYR A 102 -42.38 28.76 30.07
C TYR A 102 -43.31 29.98 30.13
N ASN A 103 -44.57 29.75 30.50
CA ASN A 103 -45.64 30.77 30.53
C ASN A 103 -45.75 31.59 29.22
N GLY A 104 -45.59 30.93 28.08
CA GLY A 104 -45.67 31.56 26.75
C GLY A 104 -44.42 32.35 26.33
N ASN A 105 -43.39 32.44 27.19
CA ASN A 105 -42.12 33.08 26.87
C ASN A 105 -41.04 32.04 26.57
N THR A 106 -40.21 32.32 25.56
CA THR A 106 -38.98 31.56 25.31
C THR A 106 -37.86 32.15 26.17
N ILE A 107 -37.29 31.35 27.04
CA ILE A 107 -36.23 31.75 27.98
C ILE A 107 -34.97 30.98 27.60
N GLU A 108 -33.86 31.69 27.39
CA GLU A 108 -32.55 31.07 27.16
C GLU A 108 -31.95 30.68 28.52
N VAL A 109 -31.71 29.39 28.71
CA VAL A 109 -31.17 28.85 29.97
C VAL A 109 -29.69 28.47 29.86
N TYR A 110 -29.15 28.43 28.64
CA TYR A 110 -27.74 28.13 28.36
C TYR A 110 -27.33 28.70 26.99
N ASP A 111 -26.21 29.42 26.94
CA ASP A 111 -25.49 29.79 25.71
C ASP A 111 -24.00 29.83 26.04
N GLN A 112 -23.29 28.74 25.74
CA GLN A 112 -21.86 28.63 26.02
C GLN A 112 -21.11 27.95 24.87
N PRO A 113 -19.86 28.35 24.60
CA PRO A 113 -18.99 27.65 23.67
C PRO A 113 -18.71 26.21 24.12
N PHE A 114 -18.60 25.30 23.16
CA PHE A 114 -18.07 23.97 23.43
C PHE A 114 -16.61 24.06 23.87
N GLN A 115 -16.32 23.51 25.03
CA GLN A 115 -14.97 23.35 25.54
C GLN A 115 -14.50 21.91 25.30
N TYR A 116 -13.21 21.73 25.05
CA TYR A 116 -12.66 20.39 24.88
C TYR A 116 -12.67 19.61 26.20
N THR A 117 -13.03 18.33 26.14
CA THR A 117 -12.74 17.40 27.24
C THR A 117 -11.24 17.09 27.24
N PRO A 118 -10.62 16.78 28.41
CA PRO A 118 -9.18 16.55 28.48
C PRO A 118 -8.67 15.47 27.51
N TYR A 119 -9.40 14.37 27.35
CA TYR A 119 -9.04 13.31 26.41
C TYR A 119 -9.19 13.70 24.94
N ALA A 120 -10.26 14.43 24.60
CA ALA A 120 -10.43 14.95 23.24
C ALA A 120 -9.35 16.00 22.90
N HIS A 121 -8.96 16.82 23.88
CA HIS A 121 -7.88 17.79 23.72
C HIS A 121 -6.53 17.10 23.51
N TYR A 122 -6.23 16.05 24.28
CA TYR A 122 -5.00 15.27 24.10
C TYR A 122 -4.94 14.56 22.73
N ALA A 123 -6.08 14.03 22.27
CA ALA A 123 -6.21 13.40 20.95
C ALA A 123 -6.08 14.39 19.77
N ALA A 124 -6.10 15.70 20.02
CA ALA A 124 -5.87 16.70 18.98
C ALA A 124 -4.46 16.60 18.37
N ASN A 125 -3.48 16.02 19.09
CA ASN A 125 -2.17 15.63 18.57
C ASN A 125 -2.19 14.24 17.91
N GLY A 126 -3.26 13.93 17.19
CA GLY A 126 -3.42 12.66 16.48
C GLY A 126 -2.44 12.50 15.31
N VAL A 127 -2.74 11.56 14.41
CA VAL A 127 -1.92 11.33 13.22
C VAL A 127 -1.99 12.57 12.31
N PRO A 128 -0.85 13.21 11.96
CA PRO A 128 -0.86 14.41 11.13
C PRO A 128 -1.24 14.08 9.69
N THR A 129 -1.90 15.02 9.02
CA THR A 129 -2.20 14.97 7.58
C THR A 129 -0.94 14.67 6.77
N GLY A 130 -1.07 13.80 5.76
CA GLY A 130 0.06 13.33 4.96
C GLY A 130 0.79 12.11 5.52
N SER A 131 0.47 11.66 6.74
CA SER A 131 1.01 10.40 7.27
C SER A 131 0.49 9.21 6.46
N ILE A 132 1.39 8.31 6.09
CA ILE A 132 1.09 7.07 5.36
C ILE A 132 1.24 5.89 6.32
N MET A 133 0.31 4.94 6.28
CA MET A 133 0.43 3.69 7.05
C MET A 133 -0.07 2.46 6.27
N PRO A 134 0.49 1.27 6.54
CA PRO A 134 -0.08 0.00 6.12
C PRO A 134 -1.50 -0.21 6.65
N TYR A 135 -2.39 -0.73 5.82
CA TYR A 135 -3.78 -1.00 6.16
C TYR A 135 -4.25 -2.30 5.49
N THR A 136 -4.83 -3.21 6.28
CA THR A 136 -5.26 -4.53 5.81
C THR A 136 -6.70 -4.57 5.30
N GLY A 137 -7.44 -3.46 5.38
CA GLY A 137 -8.80 -3.36 4.87
C GLY A 137 -8.86 -2.79 3.45
N ASP A 138 -9.96 -3.07 2.76
CA ASP A 138 -10.19 -2.65 1.37
C ASP A 138 -10.81 -1.25 1.23
N THR A 139 -11.32 -0.69 2.33
CA THR A 139 -11.95 0.64 2.36
C THR A 139 -11.30 1.49 3.44
N ALA A 140 -10.75 2.65 3.05
CA ALA A 140 -10.13 3.56 4.01
C ALA A 140 -11.15 4.06 5.03
N PRO A 141 -10.80 4.13 6.33
CA PRO A 141 -11.67 4.70 7.35
C PRO A 141 -11.85 6.21 7.14
N SER A 142 -12.89 6.79 7.77
CA SER A 142 -13.13 8.23 7.72
C SER A 142 -11.90 9.03 8.17
N GLY A 143 -11.59 10.10 7.44
CA GLY A 143 -10.39 10.90 7.64
C GLY A 143 -9.12 10.35 6.97
N TRP A 144 -9.23 9.26 6.19
CA TRP A 144 -8.15 8.63 5.43
C TRP A 144 -8.61 8.31 4.02
N VAL A 145 -7.65 8.14 3.10
CA VAL A 145 -7.88 7.66 1.73
C VAL A 145 -6.82 6.64 1.33
N LEU A 146 -7.16 5.76 0.39
CA LEU A 146 -6.18 4.82 -0.17
C LEU A 146 -5.16 5.56 -1.05
N CYS A 147 -3.93 5.07 -1.04
CA CYS A 147 -2.86 5.54 -1.92
C CYS A 147 -2.88 4.76 -3.25
N ASP A 148 -3.88 5.04 -4.09
CA ASP A 148 -4.14 4.37 -5.37
C ASP A 148 -4.28 5.38 -6.54
N GLY A 149 -3.69 6.57 -6.42
CA GLY A 149 -3.72 7.58 -7.48
C GLY A 149 -5.03 8.36 -7.63
N ARG A 150 -6.06 8.07 -6.82
CA ARG A 150 -7.38 8.72 -6.92
C ARG A 150 -7.33 10.24 -6.79
N ASP A 151 -8.29 10.91 -7.41
CA ASP A 151 -8.49 12.35 -7.25
C ASP A 151 -8.98 12.68 -5.82
N LEU A 152 -8.34 13.68 -5.21
CA LEU A 152 -8.63 14.18 -3.87
C LEU A 152 -9.60 15.36 -3.88
N THR A 153 -9.79 16.03 -5.02
CA THR A 153 -10.56 17.30 -5.06
C THR A 153 -12.03 17.12 -4.71
N ALA A 154 -12.59 15.94 -4.95
CA ALA A 154 -13.96 15.57 -4.57
C ALA A 154 -14.10 15.03 -3.13
N ILE A 155 -13.01 14.89 -2.37
CA ILE A 155 -13.01 14.28 -1.04
C ILE A 155 -13.11 15.36 0.04
N ASN A 156 -14.15 15.32 0.86
CA ASN A 156 -14.31 16.26 1.97
C ASN A 156 -13.16 16.11 2.97
N GLY A 157 -12.55 17.23 3.36
CA GLY A 157 -11.44 17.28 4.31
C GLY A 157 -10.06 17.08 3.69
N SER A 158 -9.94 16.92 2.37
CA SER A 158 -8.64 16.69 1.70
C SER A 158 -7.80 17.95 1.46
N THR A 159 -8.32 19.16 1.74
CA THR A 159 -7.63 20.44 1.42
C THR A 159 -6.20 20.50 1.97
N ALA A 160 -5.98 20.04 3.20
CA ALA A 160 -4.66 20.04 3.81
C ALA A 160 -3.73 19.02 3.15
N LEU A 161 -4.23 17.83 2.82
CA LEU A 161 -3.48 16.82 2.10
C LEU A 161 -3.11 17.29 0.68
N ILE A 162 -4.04 17.93 -0.03
CA ILE A 162 -3.80 18.48 -1.38
C ILE A 162 -2.64 19.47 -1.38
N ALA A 163 -2.49 20.27 -0.33
CA ALA A 163 -1.36 21.19 -0.20
C ALA A 163 0.00 20.48 -0.05
N ILE A 164 0.02 19.19 0.32
CA ILE A 164 1.23 18.39 0.52
C ILE A 164 1.55 17.53 -0.71
N VAL A 165 0.55 16.85 -1.29
CA VAL A 165 0.76 15.85 -2.34
C VAL A 165 0.20 16.26 -3.72
N GLY A 166 -0.53 17.36 -3.80
CA GLY A 166 -1.24 17.78 -5.01
C GLY A 166 -2.66 17.20 -5.09
N ASN A 167 -3.27 17.28 -6.27
CA ASN A 167 -4.69 16.92 -6.45
C ASN A 167 -4.98 15.42 -6.35
N ASN A 168 -3.96 14.57 -6.41
CA ASN A 168 -4.12 13.12 -6.41
C ASN A 168 -3.44 12.50 -5.17
N ALA A 169 -4.05 11.44 -4.65
CA ALA A 169 -3.35 10.59 -3.70
C ALA A 169 -2.11 9.99 -4.39
N PRO A 170 -1.01 9.74 -3.67
CA PRO A 170 0.09 8.94 -4.22
C PRO A 170 -0.44 7.58 -4.68
N ASP A 171 0.06 7.05 -5.80
CA ASP A 171 -0.17 5.67 -6.18
C ASP A 171 1.01 4.82 -5.67
N LEU A 172 0.75 4.04 -4.62
CA LEU A 172 1.77 3.22 -3.96
C LEU A 172 1.56 1.73 -4.19
N GLN A 173 0.65 1.34 -5.08
CA GLN A 173 0.39 -0.07 -5.37
C GLN A 173 1.65 -0.73 -5.96
N GLY A 174 2.08 -1.84 -5.37
CA GLY A 174 3.29 -2.54 -5.81
C GLY A 174 4.61 -1.82 -5.50
N THR A 175 4.60 -0.77 -4.68
CA THR A 175 5.82 -0.01 -4.33
C THR A 175 6.27 -0.27 -2.89
N PHE A 176 7.58 -0.09 -2.64
CA PHE A 176 8.14 -0.06 -1.30
C PHE A 176 8.37 1.38 -0.85
N LEU A 177 8.04 1.68 0.41
CA LEU A 177 8.40 2.95 1.02
C LEU A 177 9.87 2.96 1.45
N ARG A 178 10.57 4.04 1.09
CA ARG A 178 11.97 4.28 1.45
C ARG A 178 12.12 5.73 1.93
N GLY A 179 12.92 5.93 2.97
CA GLY A 179 13.23 7.27 3.48
C GLY A 179 13.97 8.12 2.43
N THR A 180 13.60 9.40 2.34
CA THR A 180 14.24 10.38 1.45
C THR A 180 15.63 10.81 1.96
N GLY A 181 16.44 11.41 1.08
CA GLY A 181 17.77 11.90 1.40
C GLY A 181 18.83 10.80 1.55
N THR A 182 20.04 11.17 1.98
CA THR A 182 21.14 10.23 2.19
C THR A 182 21.28 9.87 3.65
N SER A 183 21.15 8.58 3.99
CA SER A 183 21.31 8.11 5.36
C SER A 183 22.78 8.19 5.82
N ALA A 184 23.02 8.82 6.97
CA ALA A 184 24.36 8.83 7.59
C ALA A 184 24.81 7.45 8.10
N VAL A 185 23.88 6.50 8.27
CA VAL A 185 24.18 5.17 8.83
C VAL A 185 24.77 4.24 7.76
N ASN A 186 24.28 4.31 6.53
CA ASN A 186 24.67 3.39 5.46
C ASN A 186 25.08 4.07 4.13
N GLY A 187 25.07 5.42 4.10
CA GLY A 187 25.47 6.22 2.96
C GLY A 187 24.56 6.08 1.73
N LYS A 188 23.37 5.47 1.86
CA LYS A 188 22.45 5.26 0.74
C LYS A 188 21.49 6.43 0.61
N ALA A 189 21.37 6.93 -0.62
CA ALA A 189 20.38 7.91 -1.02
C ALA A 189 19.04 7.23 -1.30
N GLY A 190 17.96 7.78 -0.77
CA GLY A 190 16.60 7.48 -1.19
C GLY A 190 16.08 8.47 -2.23
N PRO A 191 14.84 8.25 -2.73
CA PRO A 191 14.20 9.16 -3.67
C PRO A 191 13.99 10.55 -3.06
N ALA A 192 13.71 11.55 -3.91
CA ALA A 192 13.21 12.83 -3.46
C ALA A 192 11.85 12.67 -2.75
N LEU A 193 11.48 13.66 -1.92
CA LEU A 193 10.19 13.63 -1.24
C LEU A 193 9.04 13.58 -2.27
N ASN A 194 8.09 12.66 -2.06
CA ASN A 194 6.96 12.40 -2.97
C ASN A 194 7.35 11.97 -4.39
N ASP A 195 8.54 11.38 -4.56
CA ASP A 195 9.00 10.89 -5.86
C ASP A 195 9.24 9.38 -5.82
N THR A 196 9.22 8.76 -7.00
CA THR A 196 9.47 7.33 -7.17
C THR A 196 10.89 7.08 -7.62
N GLN A 197 11.44 5.93 -7.24
CA GLN A 197 12.74 5.45 -7.71
C GLN A 197 12.51 4.12 -8.43
N GLY A 198 13.10 3.95 -9.61
CA GLY A 198 13.07 2.68 -10.34
C GLY A 198 13.83 1.58 -9.60
N ASP A 199 13.61 0.32 -10.01
CA ASP A 199 14.41 -0.78 -9.53
C ASP A 199 15.86 -0.65 -10.03
N ASP A 200 16.79 -1.19 -9.24
CA ASP A 200 18.21 -1.20 -9.59
C ASP A 200 18.86 -2.43 -8.95
N ASN A 201 19.85 -2.99 -9.65
CA ASN A 201 20.67 -4.08 -9.16
C ASN A 201 22.10 -3.62 -9.08
N LYS A 202 22.74 -3.87 -7.93
CA LYS A 202 24.15 -3.55 -7.78
C LYS A 202 24.97 -4.33 -8.81
N GLU A 203 25.81 -3.62 -9.56
CA GLU A 203 26.76 -4.23 -10.49
C GLU A 203 27.57 -5.32 -9.79
N HIS A 204 27.67 -6.47 -10.44
CA HIS A 204 28.45 -7.61 -9.98
C HIS A 204 28.97 -8.41 -11.17
N ALA A 205 30.08 -9.12 -10.98
CA ALA A 205 30.71 -9.92 -12.02
C ALA A 205 30.63 -11.42 -11.68
N HIS A 206 30.36 -12.23 -12.71
CA HIS A 206 30.50 -13.68 -12.63
C HIS A 206 31.87 -14.05 -13.22
N TYR A 207 32.75 -14.59 -12.39
CA TYR A 207 34.01 -15.13 -12.88
C TYR A 207 33.75 -16.46 -13.59
N LEU A 208 34.12 -16.53 -14.87
CA LEU A 208 34.03 -17.74 -15.68
C LEU A 208 35.41 -18.07 -16.25
N ASN A 209 35.90 -19.27 -15.96
CA ASN A 209 37.17 -19.79 -16.49
C ASN A 209 36.89 -20.99 -17.39
N LEU A 210 36.76 -20.74 -18.70
CA LEU A 210 36.51 -21.76 -19.71
C LEU A 210 37.82 -22.19 -20.35
N ASN A 211 38.40 -23.27 -19.83
CA ASN A 211 39.58 -23.88 -20.45
C ASN A 211 39.13 -24.99 -21.42
N THR A 212 39.52 -24.88 -22.68
CA THR A 212 39.39 -25.96 -23.66
C THR A 212 40.80 -26.42 -24.01
N ASN A 213 41.13 -27.69 -23.75
CA ASN A 213 42.50 -28.20 -23.91
C ASN A 213 42.61 -29.34 -24.93
N THR A 214 41.85 -29.30 -26.03
CA THR A 214 41.95 -30.32 -27.09
C THR A 214 42.09 -29.69 -28.47
N THR A 215 43.33 -29.67 -29.01
CA THR A 215 43.60 -29.50 -30.44
C THR A 215 43.04 -30.74 -31.14
N GLY A 216 42.01 -30.58 -31.97
CA GLY A 216 41.27 -31.68 -32.61
C GLY A 216 42.12 -32.66 -33.45
N ASN A 217 41.49 -33.79 -33.82
CA ASN A 217 42.19 -34.97 -34.32
C ASN A 217 42.75 -34.74 -35.72
N HIS A 218 44.04 -34.94 -35.93
CA HIS A 218 44.60 -34.95 -37.27
C HIS A 218 45.77 -35.95 -37.40
N ASN A 219 45.94 -36.45 -38.61
CA ASN A 219 47.10 -37.22 -39.04
C ASN A 219 47.70 -36.62 -40.31
N HIS A 220 48.93 -37.02 -40.62
CA HIS A 220 49.69 -36.61 -41.79
C HIS A 220 49.95 -37.82 -42.67
N THR A 221 49.92 -37.68 -43.99
CA THR A 221 50.30 -38.75 -44.93
C THR A 221 51.46 -38.26 -45.79
N SER A 222 52.56 -39.01 -45.81
CA SER A 222 53.71 -38.73 -46.68
C SER A 222 53.91 -39.84 -47.71
N TYR A 223 54.41 -39.47 -48.89
CA TYR A 223 54.78 -40.39 -49.97
C TYR A 223 56.28 -40.29 -50.20
N ASP A 224 56.99 -41.39 -49.98
CA ASP A 224 58.43 -41.45 -50.19
C ASP A 224 58.75 -42.17 -51.50
N TYR A 225 59.61 -41.57 -52.35
CA TYR A 225 60.10 -42.19 -53.57
C TYR A 225 61.41 -42.94 -53.28
N TYR A 226 61.32 -44.26 -53.12
CA TYR A 226 62.51 -45.09 -52.98
C TYR A 226 62.89 -45.75 -54.31
N LYS A 227 64.16 -45.63 -54.70
CA LYS A 227 64.74 -46.48 -55.74
C LYS A 227 65.10 -47.81 -55.10
N VAL A 228 64.40 -48.87 -55.46
CA VAL A 228 64.71 -50.22 -54.99
C VAL A 228 65.99 -50.69 -55.65
N THR A 229 67.09 -50.77 -54.89
CA THR A 229 68.30 -51.49 -55.31
C THR A 229 68.16 -52.94 -54.90
N GLN A 230 67.78 -53.81 -55.83
CA GLN A 230 67.75 -55.26 -55.57
C GLN A 230 69.12 -55.85 -55.87
N ALA A 231 69.73 -56.52 -54.87
CA ALA A 231 70.97 -57.26 -55.06
C ALA A 231 70.64 -58.56 -55.80
N VAL A 232 71.12 -58.72 -57.04
CA VAL A 232 71.12 -60.03 -57.70
C VAL A 232 72.52 -60.62 -57.52
N ALA A 233 72.67 -61.53 -56.56
CA ALA A 233 73.91 -62.28 -56.40
C ALA A 233 73.95 -63.38 -57.48
N ILE A 234 74.80 -63.20 -58.50
CA ILE A 234 75.17 -64.28 -59.40
C ILE A 234 76.25 -65.10 -58.68
N SER A 235 75.93 -66.34 -58.34
CA SER A 235 76.81 -67.23 -57.56
C SER A 235 78.20 -67.32 -58.21
N GLY A 236 79.24 -66.91 -57.47
CA GLY A 236 80.65 -67.06 -57.84
C GLY A 236 81.36 -65.81 -58.37
N GLY A 237 80.70 -64.66 -58.45
CA GLY A 237 81.33 -63.38 -58.80
C GLY A 237 80.95 -62.25 -57.83
N PRO A 238 81.70 -61.12 -57.80
CA PRO A 238 81.33 -59.96 -56.99
C PRO A 238 79.92 -59.50 -57.36
N ALA A 239 79.09 -59.20 -56.36
CA ALA A 239 77.72 -58.74 -56.56
C ALA A 239 77.74 -57.43 -57.37
N THR A 240 77.37 -57.51 -58.65
CA THR A 240 77.17 -56.34 -59.51
C THR A 240 75.78 -55.79 -59.24
N TRP A 241 75.70 -54.62 -58.62
CA TRP A 241 74.45 -53.89 -58.42
C TRP A 241 73.99 -53.28 -59.73
N TYR A 242 72.95 -53.86 -60.33
CA TYR A 242 72.23 -53.19 -61.40
C TYR A 242 71.22 -52.24 -60.79
N LEU A 243 71.29 -50.96 -61.15
CA LEU A 243 70.13 -50.08 -61.03
C LEU A 243 69.11 -50.61 -62.04
N SER A 244 68.12 -51.37 -61.57
CA SER A 244 66.95 -51.70 -62.37
C SER A 244 66.24 -50.39 -62.71
N ASN A 245 66.33 -49.95 -63.97
CA ASN A 245 65.50 -48.87 -64.52
C ASN A 245 64.10 -49.41 -64.80
N SER A 246 63.45 -49.96 -63.79
CA SER A 246 62.02 -50.17 -63.82
C SER A 246 61.39 -48.79 -63.64
N ASN A 247 60.65 -48.30 -64.64
CA ASN A 247 59.78 -47.12 -64.52
C ASN A 247 58.62 -47.32 -63.50
N GLY A 248 58.74 -48.31 -62.61
CA GLY A 248 57.84 -48.53 -61.49
C GLY A 248 58.38 -47.79 -60.28
N HIS A 249 57.85 -46.60 -60.03
CA HIS A 249 57.97 -45.96 -58.74
C HIS A 249 56.98 -46.61 -57.78
N ASP A 250 57.45 -47.27 -56.73
CA ASP A 250 56.56 -47.77 -55.68
C ASP A 250 56.22 -46.60 -54.75
N ASN A 251 55.00 -46.06 -54.90
CA ASN A 251 54.49 -45.00 -54.04
C ASN A 251 53.93 -45.62 -52.77
N GLN A 252 54.76 -45.80 -51.74
CA GLN A 252 54.25 -46.28 -50.45
C GLN A 252 53.73 -45.10 -49.61
N ALA A 253 52.41 -45.02 -49.47
CA ALA A 253 51.76 -44.08 -48.56
C ALA A 253 52.02 -44.50 -47.11
N ARG A 254 52.67 -43.64 -46.32
CA ARG A 254 52.80 -43.83 -44.86
C ARG A 254 51.99 -42.77 -44.13
N GLY A 255 50.91 -43.19 -43.48
CA GLY A 255 50.11 -42.32 -42.61
C GLY A 255 50.68 -42.31 -41.19
N THR A 256 50.69 -41.15 -40.54
CA THR A 256 50.75 -41.08 -39.07
C THR A 256 49.41 -41.57 -38.50
N SER A 257 49.38 -42.06 -37.26
CA SER A 257 48.10 -42.24 -36.57
C SER A 257 47.45 -40.89 -36.29
N SER A 258 46.11 -40.88 -36.22
CA SER A 258 45.34 -39.69 -35.86
C SER A 258 44.95 -39.78 -34.39
N ASN A 259 45.43 -38.89 -33.51
CA ASN A 259 44.80 -38.59 -32.22
C ASN A 259 44.54 -37.06 -32.11
N GLY A 260 43.45 -36.50 -31.58
CA GLY A 260 42.17 -36.97 -31.05
C GLY A 260 41.17 -35.78 -31.00
N ASN A 261 39.91 -36.09 -30.77
CA ASN A 261 38.62 -35.40 -31.01
C ASN A 261 38.38 -33.85 -30.81
N HIS A 262 37.44 -33.32 -31.63
CA HIS A 262 36.30 -32.34 -31.49
C HIS A 262 36.34 -30.93 -30.83
N ASN A 263 35.32 -30.13 -31.20
CA ASN A 263 34.94 -28.78 -30.76
C ASN A 263 34.40 -28.68 -29.32
N HIS A 264 34.57 -27.49 -28.72
CA HIS A 264 33.91 -27.08 -27.48
C HIS A 264 33.00 -25.89 -27.74
N ASN A 265 31.67 -26.09 -27.70
CA ASN A 265 30.72 -24.99 -27.68
C ASN A 265 30.36 -24.70 -26.22
N VAL A 266 30.83 -23.57 -25.68
CA VAL A 266 30.36 -23.10 -24.38
C VAL A 266 29.28 -22.06 -24.60
N ALA A 267 28.03 -22.52 -24.56
CA ALA A 267 26.86 -21.67 -24.47
C ALA A 267 26.25 -21.84 -23.07
N GLY A 268 26.12 -20.75 -22.34
CA GLY A 268 25.52 -20.75 -21.00
C GLY A 268 24.62 -19.54 -20.84
N ASN A 269 23.50 -19.75 -20.20
CA ASN A 269 22.66 -18.71 -19.63
C ASN A 269 22.31 -19.15 -18.21
N THR A 270 22.47 -18.26 -17.22
CA THR A 270 22.14 -18.55 -15.82
C THR A 270 20.64 -18.39 -15.60
N TYR A 271 19.82 -19.23 -16.22
CA TYR A 271 18.37 -19.10 -16.09
C TYR A 271 17.89 -19.71 -14.78
N ASN A 272 17.64 -18.82 -13.82
CA ASN A 272 16.55 -18.95 -12.85
C ASN A 272 15.90 -17.57 -12.80
N THR A 273 14.86 -17.35 -13.61
CA THR A 273 14.26 -16.03 -13.84
C THR A 273 12.92 -15.93 -13.16
N GLY A 274 12.70 -14.86 -12.39
CA GLY A 274 11.38 -14.37 -12.00
C GLY A 274 11.03 -13.12 -12.80
N THR A 275 9.76 -12.70 -12.77
CA THR A 275 9.32 -11.44 -13.39
C THR A 275 9.69 -10.21 -12.55
N GLU A 276 10.11 -10.39 -11.30
CA GLU A 276 10.42 -9.34 -10.34
C GLU A 276 11.40 -9.86 -9.27
N SER A 277 12.34 -9.02 -8.85
CA SER A 277 13.26 -9.29 -7.74
C SER A 277 12.77 -8.62 -6.46
N ARG A 278 12.24 -9.40 -5.51
CA ARG A 278 11.78 -8.88 -4.20
C ARG A 278 11.91 -9.91 -3.09
N PRO A 279 12.05 -9.50 -1.82
CA PRO A 279 11.93 -10.40 -0.69
C PRO A 279 10.49 -10.90 -0.52
N VAL A 280 10.29 -11.95 0.28
CA VAL A 280 8.95 -12.36 0.74
C VAL A 280 8.27 -11.17 1.41
N ASN A 281 7.02 -10.91 1.05
CA ASN A 281 6.25 -9.75 1.50
C ASN A 281 4.77 -10.13 1.70
N TYR A 282 4.07 -9.37 2.55
CA TYR A 282 2.64 -9.49 2.81
C TYR A 282 1.91 -8.29 2.21
N GLY A 283 0.83 -8.54 1.47
CA GLY A 283 0.06 -7.50 0.78
C GLY A 283 -0.81 -6.69 1.73
N VAL A 284 -0.65 -5.37 1.69
CA VAL A 284 -1.46 -4.38 2.41
C VAL A 284 -1.75 -3.22 1.49
N ASN A 285 -2.85 -2.53 1.73
CA ASN A 285 -3.05 -1.21 1.17
C ASN A 285 -2.18 -0.19 1.93
N TYR A 286 -1.83 0.90 1.26
CA TYR A 286 -1.39 2.11 1.94
C TYR A 286 -2.57 3.07 2.04
N ILE A 287 -2.76 3.66 3.21
CA ILE A 287 -3.69 4.78 3.41
C ILE A 287 -2.92 6.01 3.85
N ILE A 288 -3.40 7.19 3.43
CA ILE A 288 -2.85 8.49 3.77
C ILE A 288 -3.88 9.34 4.50
N LYS A 289 -3.42 10.03 5.55
CA LYS A 289 -4.28 10.86 6.40
C LYS A 289 -4.69 12.14 5.64
N LEU A 290 -5.99 12.41 5.58
CA LEU A 290 -6.57 13.66 5.06
C LEU A 290 -6.20 14.87 5.93
#